data_AF-A0A7Y4R9G1-F1
#
_entry.id   AF-A0A7Y4R9G1-F1
#
_cell.length_a   1.000
_cell.length_b   1.000
_cell.length_c   1.000
_cell.angle_alpha   90.00
_cell.angle_beta   90.00
_cell.angle_gamma   90.00
#
_symmetry.space_group_name_H-M   'P 1'
#
loop_
_entity.id
_entity.type
_entity.pdbx_description
1 polymer ?
#
loop_
_entity_poly.entity_id
_entity_poly.type
_entity_poly.pdbx_seq_one_letter_code
_entity_poly.pdbx_strand_id
1 'polypeptide(L)'
;MLRHGNIETLLAQMREEASDVRSCFRTLATQAMGFAAGAVLGMLAGLEKVPDIAWAALIVMMVIIAVQRVGIHKFTTANRILGYELHLERLDKVDYNRLANVLGWEEALRAWRIVQATVFQQIYMTPQNWFTELPIVADYWPPLYRPRTRPNYKAPATATKELSDIVKSVLAAIRAGDWQQGMSKGLSVIKKASSSDWPRVIRNWIWTPVIIEFILTKKCPRTKSPDIAECWWLQSERVGMVSSDCKYHAGSYLERVFAILEILEFACIVPLALHCYMFWEAPERKPLVSLALLSIGALLWLFNRTSIARRREILEDEFLSIHSCAIMWKAVVLAHKCAWGKDVDQRRTYTERLARVASWFAVLPELIRCLIDLPELPDELAQSASSDDTLKGDGQRSAALKRLVDIVRKMPSQTKFGASIQLVRQLQEPNAAFA
;
A
#
# COMPACT_ATOMS: atom_id res chain seq x y z
N MET A 1 26.86 -4.08 26.33
CA MET A 1 26.09 -4.69 27.42
C MET A 1 25.06 -3.68 27.89
N LEU A 2 23.81 -3.82 27.46
CA LEU A 2 22.70 -3.12 28.09
C LEU A 2 22.39 -3.90 29.38
N ARG A 3 22.59 -3.28 30.55
CA ARG A 3 22.10 -3.87 31.82
C ARG A 3 20.56 -3.97 31.72
N HIS A 4 19.91 -4.89 32.43
CA HIS A 4 18.45 -5.06 32.36
C HIS A 4 17.67 -3.74 32.54
N GLY A 5 18.15 -2.84 33.42
CA GLY A 5 17.57 -1.49 33.57
C GLY A 5 17.62 -0.61 32.31
N ASN A 6 18.50 -0.89 31.34
CA ASN A 6 18.58 -0.15 30.08
C ASN A 6 17.52 -0.59 29.06
N ILE A 7 16.99 -1.81 29.15
CA ILE A 7 15.98 -2.31 28.20
C ILE A 7 14.63 -1.65 28.50
N GLU A 8 14.22 -1.59 29.76
CA GLU A 8 12.97 -0.91 30.14
C GLU A 8 12.99 0.56 29.76
N THR A 9 14.12 1.25 29.99
CA THR A 9 14.28 2.65 29.55
C THR A 9 14.23 2.79 28.05
N LEU A 10 14.83 1.86 27.28
CA LEU A 10 14.79 1.88 25.83
C LEU A 10 13.37 1.64 25.31
N LEU A 11 12.65 0.68 25.88
CA LEU A 11 11.25 0.40 25.53
C LEU A 11 10.35 1.61 25.85
N ALA A 12 10.56 2.26 26.99
CA ALA A 12 9.84 3.48 27.35
C ALA A 12 10.11 4.61 26.32
N GLN A 13 11.39 4.84 25.96
CA GLN A 13 11.78 5.82 24.94
C GLN A 13 11.17 5.52 23.57
N MET A 14 11.17 4.25 23.15
CA MET A 14 10.56 3.86 21.88
C MET A 14 9.04 4.04 21.86
N ARG A 15 8.36 3.71 22.97
CA ARG A 15 6.92 3.94 23.12
C ARG A 15 6.59 5.42 23.06
N GLU A 16 7.39 6.24 23.72
CA GLU A 16 7.30 7.70 23.68
C GLU A 16 7.51 8.20 22.25
N GLU A 17 8.57 7.78 21.55
CA GLU A 17 8.84 8.17 20.16
C GLU A 17 7.67 7.76 19.23
N ALA A 18 7.16 6.54 19.34
CA ALA A 18 6.02 6.07 18.54
C ALA A 18 4.74 6.86 18.84
N SER A 19 4.52 7.22 20.11
CA SER A 19 3.40 8.07 20.55
C SER A 19 3.53 9.48 19.97
N ASP A 20 4.73 10.08 20.04
CA ASP A 20 5.01 11.42 19.53
C ASP A 20 4.81 11.51 18.01
N VAL A 21 5.28 10.49 17.28
CA VAL A 21 5.08 10.38 15.83
C VAL A 21 3.58 10.34 15.48
N ARG A 22 2.77 9.60 16.24
CA ARG A 22 1.31 9.52 16.06
C ARG A 22 0.62 10.82 16.46
N SER A 23 1.02 11.41 17.59
CA SER A 23 0.46 12.66 18.10
C SER A 23 0.73 13.82 17.15
N CYS A 24 1.94 13.90 16.59
CA CYS A 24 2.33 14.85 15.56
C CYS A 24 1.40 14.77 14.34
N PHE A 25 1.14 13.56 13.81
CA PHE A 25 0.21 13.40 12.70
C PHE A 25 -1.23 13.78 13.08
N ARG A 26 -1.70 13.38 14.27
CA ARG A 26 -3.04 13.75 14.74
C ARG A 26 -3.24 15.26 14.74
N THR A 27 -2.29 16.01 15.30
CA THR A 27 -2.35 17.48 15.32
C THR A 27 -2.37 18.05 13.90
N LEU A 28 -1.47 17.57 13.03
CA LEU A 28 -1.42 18.01 11.63
C LEU A 28 -2.74 17.72 10.90
N ALA A 29 -3.30 16.52 11.07
CA ALA A 29 -4.55 16.12 10.45
C ALA A 29 -5.72 16.98 10.96
N THR A 30 -5.81 17.24 12.27
CA THR A 30 -6.85 18.11 12.84
C THR A 30 -6.76 19.54 12.31
N GLN A 31 -5.55 20.11 12.24
CA GLN A 31 -5.33 21.45 11.67
C GLN A 31 -5.72 21.49 10.18
N ALA A 32 -5.32 20.47 9.41
CA ALA A 32 -5.65 20.38 8.00
C ALA A 32 -7.16 20.21 7.76
N MET A 33 -7.84 19.41 8.58
CA MET A 33 -9.31 19.26 8.52
C MET A 33 -10.02 20.58 8.80
N GLY A 34 -9.60 21.31 9.84
CA GLY A 34 -10.16 22.63 10.18
C GLY A 34 -9.92 23.66 9.07
N PHE A 35 -8.69 23.72 8.55
CA PHE A 35 -8.32 24.59 7.43
C PHE A 35 -9.14 24.28 6.17
N ALA A 36 -9.21 23.01 5.77
CA ALA A 36 -9.93 22.59 4.58
C ALA A 36 -11.44 22.87 4.69
N ALA A 37 -12.06 22.56 5.84
CA ALA A 37 -13.46 22.84 6.07
C ALA A 37 -13.75 24.36 5.99
N GLY A 38 -12.93 25.18 6.64
CA GLY A 38 -13.05 26.64 6.57
C GLY A 38 -12.85 27.20 5.16
N ALA A 39 -11.86 26.70 4.43
CA ALA A 39 -11.58 27.09 3.06
C ALA A 39 -12.74 26.75 2.12
N VAL A 40 -13.30 25.54 2.23
CA VAL A 40 -14.47 25.13 1.42
C VAL A 40 -15.67 26.04 1.68
N LEU A 41 -15.99 26.31 2.94
CA LEU A 41 -17.08 27.23 3.29
C LEU A 41 -16.83 28.65 2.78
N GLY A 42 -15.60 29.15 2.91
CA GLY A 42 -15.21 30.46 2.40
C GLY A 42 -15.33 30.57 0.87
N MET A 43 -14.91 29.52 0.15
CA MET A 43 -15.06 29.46 -1.32
C MET A 43 -16.54 29.47 -1.72
N LEU A 44 -17.39 28.68 -1.04
CA LEU A 44 -18.83 28.64 -1.31
C LEU A 44 -19.49 29.99 -1.05
N ALA A 45 -19.13 30.68 0.04
CA ALA A 45 -19.65 32.02 0.34
C ALA A 45 -19.13 33.11 -0.64
N GLY A 46 -17.90 32.96 -1.15
CA GLY A 46 -17.27 33.92 -2.05
C GLY A 46 -17.62 33.73 -3.54
N LEU A 47 -18.16 32.57 -3.90
CA LEU A 47 -18.40 32.15 -5.29
C LEU A 47 -19.31 33.11 -6.08
N GLU A 48 -20.27 33.75 -5.41
CA GLU A 48 -21.16 34.74 -6.04
C GLU A 48 -20.41 36.01 -6.45
N LYS A 49 -19.47 36.48 -5.63
CA LYS A 49 -18.74 37.74 -5.84
C LYS A 49 -17.48 37.56 -6.68
N VAL A 50 -16.76 36.46 -6.44
CA VAL A 50 -15.48 36.16 -7.08
C VAL A 50 -15.48 34.68 -7.49
N PRO A 51 -16.08 34.32 -8.64
CA PRO A 51 -16.20 32.93 -9.06
C PRO A 51 -14.86 32.21 -9.17
N ASP A 52 -13.79 32.93 -9.50
CA ASP A 52 -12.44 32.37 -9.63
C ASP A 52 -11.85 31.88 -8.30
N ILE A 53 -12.43 32.25 -7.15
CA ILE A 53 -12.03 31.73 -5.83
C ILE A 53 -12.13 30.20 -5.75
N ALA A 54 -13.02 29.59 -6.55
CA ALA A 54 -13.18 28.15 -6.63
C ALA A 54 -11.89 27.41 -7.00
N TRP A 55 -10.97 28.04 -7.75
CA TRP A 55 -9.69 27.44 -8.11
C TRP A 55 -8.80 27.17 -6.89
N ALA A 56 -9.00 27.89 -5.78
CA ALA A 56 -8.29 27.62 -4.52
C ALA A 56 -8.57 26.21 -3.98
N ALA A 57 -9.68 25.57 -4.39
CA ALA A 57 -10.01 24.20 -4.02
C ALA A 57 -8.96 23.18 -4.48
N LEU A 58 -8.29 23.43 -5.61
CA LEU A 58 -7.18 22.58 -6.07
C LEU A 58 -6.01 22.59 -5.07
N ILE A 59 -5.70 23.77 -4.51
CA ILE A 59 -4.64 23.93 -3.51
C ILE A 59 -5.02 23.21 -2.22
N VAL A 60 -6.26 23.36 -1.77
CA VAL A 60 -6.77 22.67 -0.56
C VAL A 60 -6.69 21.16 -0.74
N MET A 61 -7.10 20.62 -1.89
CA MET A 61 -6.97 19.19 -2.19
C MET A 61 -5.50 18.71 -2.15
N MET A 62 -4.57 19.48 -2.73
CA MET A 62 -3.14 19.14 -2.66
C MET A 62 -2.63 19.08 -1.22
N VAL A 63 -3.07 20.00 -0.35
CA VAL A 63 -2.72 19.98 1.07
C VAL A 63 -3.28 18.73 1.77
N ILE A 64 -4.54 18.36 1.51
CA ILE A 64 -5.14 17.17 2.10
C ILE A 64 -4.39 15.90 1.68
N ILE A 65 -4.09 15.76 0.39
CA ILE A 65 -3.32 14.63 -0.16
C ILE A 65 -1.92 14.57 0.48
N ALA A 66 -1.25 15.72 0.65
CA ALA A 66 0.05 15.77 1.31
C ALA A 66 -0.04 15.29 2.77
N VAL A 67 -1.08 15.70 3.51
CA VAL A 67 -1.30 15.27 4.89
C VAL A 67 -1.58 13.78 4.97
N GLN A 68 -2.39 13.20 4.08
CA GLN A 68 -2.60 11.75 4.00
C GLN A 68 -1.29 10.99 3.76
N ARG A 69 -0.43 11.47 2.84
CA ARG A 69 0.90 10.88 2.58
C ARG A 69 1.82 10.94 3.80
N VAL A 70 1.84 12.09 4.50
CA VAL A 70 2.56 12.23 5.76
C VAL A 70 2.01 11.27 6.81
N GLY A 71 0.69 11.09 6.86
CA GLY A 71 0.02 10.12 7.72
C GLY A 71 0.50 8.70 7.50
N ILE A 72 0.51 8.22 6.25
CA ILE A 72 1.06 6.90 5.91
C ILE A 72 2.50 6.79 6.41
N HIS A 73 3.35 7.76 6.10
CA HIS A 73 4.77 7.73 6.49
C HIS A 73 4.99 7.70 8.01
N LYS A 74 4.25 8.54 8.75
CA LYS A 74 4.31 8.61 10.22
C LYS A 74 3.80 7.31 10.85
N PHE A 75 2.69 6.76 10.37
CA PHE A 75 2.16 5.49 10.87
C PHE A 75 3.07 4.30 10.53
N THR A 76 3.69 4.26 9.35
CA THR A 76 4.69 3.23 9.01
C THR A 76 5.87 3.30 9.98
N THR A 77 6.33 4.51 10.30
CA THR A 77 7.40 4.74 11.27
C THR A 77 7.00 4.25 12.67
N ALA A 78 5.82 4.63 13.15
CA ALA A 78 5.31 4.16 14.44
C ALA A 78 5.14 2.63 14.48
N ASN A 79 4.59 2.02 13.43
CA ASN A 79 4.41 0.58 13.34
C ASN A 79 5.74 -0.18 13.31
N ARG A 80 6.78 0.39 12.68
CA ARG A 80 8.14 -0.16 12.73
C ARG A 80 8.69 -0.17 14.15
N ILE A 81 8.53 0.93 14.89
CA ILE A 81 9.03 1.08 16.26
C ILE A 81 8.30 0.08 17.18
N LEU A 82 6.97 0.07 17.13
CA LEU A 82 6.16 -0.88 17.91
C LEU A 82 6.38 -2.33 17.48
N GLY A 83 6.68 -2.57 16.20
CA GLY A 83 7.09 -3.88 15.71
C GLY A 83 8.42 -4.33 16.33
N TYR A 84 9.35 -3.41 16.56
CA TYR A 84 10.61 -3.73 17.25
C TYR A 84 10.37 -4.03 18.72
N GLU A 85 9.51 -3.24 19.37
CA GLU A 85 9.08 -3.48 20.75
C GLU A 85 8.47 -4.87 20.91
N LEU A 86 7.51 -5.23 20.06
CA LEU A 86 6.88 -6.55 20.06
C LEU A 86 7.89 -7.67 19.76
N HIS A 87 8.87 -7.40 18.90
CA HIS A 87 9.96 -8.33 18.65
C HIS A 87 10.79 -8.55 19.93
N LEU A 88 11.20 -7.49 20.62
CA LEU A 88 11.95 -7.57 21.89
C LEU A 88 11.17 -8.30 22.98
N GLU A 89 9.87 -8.03 23.14
CA GLU A 89 9.02 -8.71 24.11
C GLU A 89 8.92 -10.23 23.85
N ARG A 90 8.91 -10.63 22.57
CA ARG A 90 8.98 -12.05 22.18
C ARG A 90 10.35 -12.66 22.46
N LEU A 91 11.41 -11.86 22.35
CA LEU A 91 12.76 -12.31 22.68
C LEU A 91 12.95 -12.48 24.18
N ASP A 92 12.33 -11.68 25.04
CA ASP A 92 12.53 -11.79 26.50
C ASP A 92 12.10 -13.16 27.07
N LYS A 93 11.17 -13.84 26.37
CA LYS A 93 10.68 -15.18 26.74
C LYS A 93 11.63 -16.31 26.32
N VAL A 94 12.64 -16.03 25.51
CA VAL A 94 13.58 -17.01 24.96
C VAL A 94 14.99 -16.50 25.28
N ASP A 95 16.01 -17.35 25.43
CA ASP A 95 17.38 -16.91 25.82
C ASP A 95 18.12 -16.06 24.75
N TYR A 96 17.37 -15.39 23.87
CA TYR A 96 17.78 -14.38 22.90
C TYR A 96 18.20 -13.05 23.53
N ASN A 97 18.11 -12.90 24.86
CA ASN A 97 18.62 -11.73 25.56
C ASN A 97 20.11 -11.48 25.25
N ARG A 98 20.93 -12.50 25.00
CA ARG A 98 22.32 -12.30 24.51
C ARG A 98 22.41 -11.66 23.12
N LEU A 99 21.38 -11.79 22.31
CA LEU A 99 21.37 -11.42 20.90
C LEU A 99 20.93 -9.97 20.67
N ALA A 100 19.84 -9.55 21.33
CA ALA A 100 19.35 -8.17 21.31
C ALA A 100 20.32 -7.21 22.01
N ASN A 101 21.02 -7.67 23.05
CA ASN A 101 21.99 -6.88 23.82
C ASN A 101 23.24 -6.40 23.05
N VAL A 102 23.38 -6.77 21.77
CA VAL A 102 24.51 -6.39 20.92
C VAL A 102 24.14 -5.29 19.92
N LEU A 103 22.86 -5.13 19.59
CA LEU A 103 22.42 -4.21 18.54
C LEU A 103 21.95 -2.89 19.17
N GLY A 104 22.68 -1.80 18.93
CA GLY A 104 22.17 -0.47 19.30
C GLY A 104 20.94 -0.10 18.47
N TRP A 105 20.02 0.72 19.02
CA TRP A 105 18.81 1.14 18.31
C TRP A 105 19.10 1.80 16.95
N GLU A 106 20.08 2.69 16.89
CA GLU A 106 20.51 3.32 15.63
C GLU A 106 21.05 2.32 14.60
N GLU A 107 21.80 1.32 15.06
CA GLU A 107 22.29 0.23 14.21
C GLU A 107 21.14 -0.65 13.74
N ALA A 108 20.15 -0.89 14.60
CA ALA A 108 18.92 -1.61 14.27
C ALA A 108 18.13 -0.88 13.19
N LEU A 109 17.96 0.43 13.31
CA LEU A 109 17.28 1.26 12.33
C LEU A 109 18.02 1.30 11.00
N ARG A 110 19.35 1.42 11.02
CA ARG A 110 20.18 1.31 9.81
C ARG A 110 19.99 -0.04 9.15
N ALA A 111 20.00 -1.12 9.94
CA ALA A 111 19.86 -2.46 9.43
C ALA A 111 18.48 -2.70 8.83
N TRP A 112 17.44 -2.20 9.49
CA TRP A 112 16.06 -2.21 9.02
C TRP A 112 15.96 -1.56 7.63
N ARG A 113 16.51 -0.36 7.43
CA ARG A 113 16.39 0.37 6.15
C ARG A 113 16.94 -0.42 4.97
N ILE A 114 17.99 -1.22 5.19
CA ILE A 114 18.62 -2.03 4.14
C ILE A 114 17.83 -3.33 3.95
N VAL A 115 17.62 -4.09 5.03
CA VAL A 115 16.98 -5.42 4.98
C VAL A 115 15.53 -5.30 4.55
N GLN A 116 14.77 -4.35 5.10
CA GLN A 116 13.37 -4.14 4.72
C GLN A 116 13.24 -3.64 3.27
N ALA A 117 14.17 -2.85 2.73
CA ALA A 117 14.08 -2.47 1.32
C ALA A 117 14.31 -3.66 0.37
N THR A 118 15.22 -4.57 0.73
CA THR A 118 15.66 -5.68 -0.14
C THR A 118 14.83 -6.95 0.04
N VAL A 119 14.60 -7.36 1.28
CA VAL A 119 14.05 -8.68 1.63
C VAL A 119 12.52 -8.67 1.65
N PHE A 120 11.94 -7.53 2.01
CA PHE A 120 10.49 -7.39 2.19
C PHE A 120 9.71 -7.71 0.92
N GLN A 121 10.15 -7.22 -0.24
CA GLN A 121 9.48 -7.50 -1.52
C GLN A 121 9.49 -8.99 -1.88
N GLN A 122 10.48 -9.75 -1.38
CA GLN A 122 10.70 -11.15 -1.74
C GLN A 122 9.99 -12.11 -0.77
N ILE A 123 10.05 -11.86 0.56
CA ILE A 123 9.35 -12.69 1.55
C ILE A 123 7.83 -12.62 1.38
N TYR A 124 7.37 -11.41 1.07
CA TYR A 124 5.97 -11.07 1.01
C TYR A 124 5.48 -10.97 -0.43
N MET A 125 6.13 -11.66 -1.38
CA MET A 125 5.65 -11.76 -2.76
C MET A 125 4.17 -12.15 -2.78
N THR A 126 3.34 -11.12 -2.89
CA THR A 126 1.98 -11.21 -3.40
C THR A 126 2.10 -11.71 -4.83
N PRO A 127 1.28 -12.68 -5.24
CA PRO A 127 1.31 -13.17 -6.60
C PRO A 127 1.08 -11.98 -7.55
N GLN A 128 2.04 -11.75 -8.46
CA GLN A 128 2.07 -10.74 -9.54
C GLN A 128 2.75 -9.40 -9.20
N ASN A 129 3.77 -9.02 -9.96
CA ASN A 129 3.82 -7.87 -10.88
C ASN A 129 3.08 -6.54 -10.57
N TRP A 130 2.59 -6.25 -9.37
CA TRP A 130 1.77 -5.06 -9.12
C TRP A 130 2.55 -3.74 -9.13
N PHE A 131 3.88 -3.79 -9.00
CA PHE A 131 4.75 -2.61 -9.15
C PHE A 131 5.42 -2.50 -10.52
N THR A 132 5.62 -3.62 -11.22
CA THR A 132 6.35 -3.68 -12.51
C THR A 132 5.45 -3.71 -13.74
N GLU A 133 4.14 -3.95 -13.60
CA GLU A 133 3.14 -3.70 -14.65
C GLU A 133 2.39 -2.38 -14.44
N LEU A 134 3.14 -1.29 -14.26
CA LEU A 134 2.76 -0.04 -14.91
C LEU A 134 3.52 0.02 -16.24
N PRO A 135 3.07 -0.69 -17.29
CA PRO A 135 3.49 -0.30 -18.62
C PRO A 135 2.97 1.13 -18.79
N ILE A 136 3.88 2.01 -19.20
CA ILE A 136 3.59 3.24 -19.91
C ILE A 136 2.28 3.07 -20.69
N VAL A 137 1.19 3.68 -20.21
CA VAL A 137 0.03 4.32 -20.90
C VAL A 137 -0.50 3.72 -22.23
N ALA A 138 -0.07 2.58 -22.73
CA ALA A 138 -0.23 2.26 -24.15
C ALA A 138 -1.38 1.33 -24.49
N ASP A 139 -1.67 0.25 -23.74
CA ASP A 139 -2.52 -0.79 -24.35
C ASP A 139 -3.82 -1.20 -23.67
N TYR A 140 -4.03 -1.19 -22.35
CA TYR A 140 -5.31 -1.67 -21.82
C TYR A 140 -5.79 -0.95 -20.57
N TRP A 141 -6.75 -0.04 -20.80
CA TRP A 141 -7.98 0.01 -20.02
C TRP A 141 -8.40 -1.43 -19.67
N PRO A 142 -8.53 -1.83 -18.39
CA PRO A 142 -8.95 -3.19 -18.09
C PRO A 142 -10.34 -3.40 -18.69
N PRO A 143 -10.62 -4.53 -19.35
CA PRO A 143 -12.00 -4.94 -19.52
C PRO A 143 -12.58 -5.00 -18.11
N LEU A 144 -13.70 -4.31 -17.92
CA LEU A 144 -14.57 -4.39 -16.75
C LEU A 144 -14.35 -5.73 -16.03
N TYR A 145 -13.82 -5.62 -14.81
CA TYR A 145 -13.90 -6.61 -13.74
C TYR A 145 -15.14 -7.47 -14.00
N ARG A 146 -15.00 -8.74 -14.40
CA ARG A 146 -16.17 -9.62 -14.55
C ARG A 146 -16.79 -9.68 -13.16
N PRO A 147 -17.96 -9.08 -12.91
CA PRO A 147 -18.69 -9.40 -11.70
C PRO A 147 -19.01 -10.89 -11.85
N ARG A 148 -18.77 -11.71 -10.82
CA ARG A 148 -19.58 -12.92 -10.70
C ARG A 148 -21.01 -12.43 -10.68
N THR A 149 -21.70 -12.59 -11.81
CA THR A 149 -23.09 -12.20 -11.98
C THR A 149 -23.88 -12.93 -10.91
N ARG A 150 -24.53 -12.18 -10.02
CA ARG A 150 -25.74 -12.70 -9.38
C ARG A 150 -26.69 -13.05 -10.53
N PRO A 151 -27.31 -14.24 -10.56
CA PRO A 151 -28.11 -14.69 -11.70
C PRO A 151 -29.32 -13.81 -12.06
N ASN A 152 -29.65 -12.77 -11.29
CA ASN A 152 -30.89 -11.99 -11.47
C ASN A 152 -30.75 -10.46 -11.57
N TYR A 153 -29.57 -9.89 -11.86
CA TYR A 153 -29.47 -8.44 -12.16
C TYR A 153 -29.26 -8.20 -13.66
N LYS A 154 -30.36 -7.86 -14.36
CA LYS A 154 -30.31 -7.35 -15.74
C LYS A 154 -30.21 -5.82 -15.71
N ALA A 155 -29.01 -5.28 -15.87
CA ALA A 155 -28.88 -3.89 -16.29
C ALA A 155 -29.50 -3.74 -17.70
N PRO A 156 -30.11 -2.59 -18.05
CA PRO A 156 -30.68 -2.37 -19.38
C PRO A 156 -29.56 -2.46 -20.44
N ALA A 157 -29.58 -3.56 -21.20
CA ALA A 157 -28.51 -3.95 -22.14
C ALA A 157 -28.30 -2.96 -23.31
N THR A 158 -29.24 -2.04 -23.51
CA THR A 158 -29.22 -1.07 -24.61
C THR A 158 -28.24 0.08 -24.35
N ALA A 159 -28.23 0.64 -23.14
CA ALA A 159 -27.39 1.81 -22.81
C ALA A 159 -25.89 1.48 -22.73
N THR A 160 -25.53 0.28 -22.26
CA THR A 160 -24.13 -0.16 -22.14
C THR A 160 -23.51 -0.51 -23.50
N LYS A 161 -24.32 -1.04 -24.43
CA LYS A 161 -23.86 -1.37 -25.78
C LYS A 161 -23.59 -0.12 -26.60
N GLU A 162 -24.51 0.85 -26.59
CA GLU A 162 -24.34 2.12 -27.31
C GLU A 162 -23.10 2.88 -26.83
N LEU A 163 -22.88 2.96 -25.51
CA LEU A 163 -21.70 3.66 -24.97
C LEU A 163 -20.38 2.95 -25.33
N SER A 164 -20.35 1.61 -25.28
CA SER A 164 -19.21 0.80 -25.70
C SER A 164 -18.86 1.04 -27.17
N ASP A 165 -19.86 1.06 -28.05
CA ASP A 165 -19.65 1.20 -29.49
C ASP A 165 -19.19 2.62 -29.86
N ILE A 166 -19.65 3.64 -29.14
CA ILE A 166 -19.17 5.03 -29.27
C ILE A 166 -17.70 5.11 -28.89
N VAL A 167 -17.32 4.60 -27.71
CA VAL A 167 -15.93 4.62 -27.21
C VAL A 167 -15.00 3.89 -28.19
N LYS A 168 -15.40 2.72 -28.69
CA LYS A 168 -14.65 1.99 -29.71
C LYS A 168 -14.46 2.79 -30.99
N SER A 169 -15.49 3.50 -31.45
CA SER A 169 -15.42 4.29 -32.68
C SER A 169 -14.51 5.52 -32.56
N VAL A 170 -14.51 6.19 -31.40
CA VAL A 170 -13.64 7.34 -31.12
C VAL A 170 -12.18 6.90 -31.02
N LEU A 171 -11.93 5.79 -30.31
CA LEU A 171 -10.57 5.23 -30.18
C LEU A 171 -10.02 4.74 -31.53
N ALA A 172 -10.86 4.15 -32.39
CA ALA A 172 -10.45 3.75 -33.74
C ALA A 172 -10.04 4.96 -34.61
N ALA A 173 -10.79 6.07 -34.53
CA ALA A 173 -10.47 7.30 -35.28
C ALA A 173 -9.18 7.98 -34.77
N ILE A 174 -8.97 7.99 -33.45
CA ILE A 174 -7.73 8.49 -32.83
C ILE A 174 -6.52 7.67 -33.31
N ARG A 175 -6.65 6.33 -33.34
CA ARG A 175 -5.58 5.44 -33.82
C ARG A 175 -5.28 5.60 -35.32
N ALA A 176 -6.27 6.01 -36.11
CA ALA A 176 -6.10 6.30 -37.53
C ALA A 176 -5.48 7.68 -37.81
N GLY A 177 -5.17 8.48 -36.77
CA GLY A 177 -4.64 9.83 -36.93
C GLY A 177 -5.71 10.88 -37.32
N ASP A 178 -6.97 10.48 -37.47
CA ASP A 178 -8.07 11.37 -37.86
C ASP A 178 -8.85 11.87 -36.64
N TRP A 179 -8.16 12.71 -35.86
CA TRP A 179 -8.68 13.28 -34.61
C TRP A 179 -9.94 14.12 -34.83
N GLN A 180 -10.03 14.84 -35.95
CA GLN A 180 -11.18 15.68 -36.26
C GLN A 180 -12.42 14.83 -36.54
N GLN A 181 -12.28 13.71 -37.26
CA GLN A 181 -13.40 12.81 -37.52
C GLN A 181 -13.86 12.07 -36.26
N GLY A 182 -12.92 11.61 -35.41
CA GLY A 182 -13.23 10.97 -34.13
C GLY A 182 -14.00 11.89 -33.18
N MET A 183 -13.53 13.13 -33.04
CA MET A 183 -14.20 14.15 -32.23
C MET A 183 -15.54 14.58 -32.82
N SER A 184 -15.62 14.79 -34.14
CA SER A 184 -16.87 15.12 -34.85
C SER A 184 -17.94 14.04 -34.63
N LYS A 185 -17.56 12.76 -34.73
CA LYS A 185 -18.47 11.63 -34.56
C LYS A 185 -18.92 11.48 -33.10
N GLY A 186 -17.99 11.59 -32.15
CA GLY A 186 -18.31 11.65 -30.72
C GLY A 186 -19.25 12.81 -30.39
N LEU A 187 -18.96 14.01 -30.89
CA LEU A 187 -19.78 15.20 -30.74
C LEU A 187 -21.15 15.04 -31.42
N SER A 188 -21.24 14.37 -32.57
CA SER A 188 -22.52 14.15 -33.26
C SER A 188 -23.46 13.25 -32.46
N VAL A 189 -22.92 12.24 -31.78
CA VAL A 189 -23.70 11.34 -30.92
C VAL A 189 -24.09 12.05 -29.63
N ILE A 190 -23.17 12.83 -29.05
CA ILE A 190 -23.44 13.72 -27.92
C ILE A 190 -24.52 14.76 -28.28
N LYS A 191 -24.50 15.30 -29.51
CA LYS A 191 -25.48 16.27 -30.04
C LYS A 191 -26.82 15.61 -30.34
N LYS A 192 -26.84 14.34 -30.75
CA LYS A 192 -28.05 13.52 -30.93
C LYS A 192 -28.67 13.10 -29.59
N ALA A 193 -27.85 12.94 -28.55
CA ALA A 193 -28.30 12.83 -27.16
C ALA A 193 -28.69 14.20 -26.55
N SER A 194 -28.27 15.32 -27.16
CA SER A 194 -28.48 16.67 -26.62
C SER A 194 -29.89 17.23 -26.74
N SER A 195 -30.78 16.60 -27.51
CA SER A 195 -32.15 17.09 -27.69
C SER A 195 -33.09 16.76 -26.51
N SER A 196 -32.64 15.99 -25.51
CA SER A 196 -33.39 15.84 -24.26
C SER A 196 -32.46 15.57 -23.06
N ASP A 197 -32.54 16.42 -22.03
CA ASP A 197 -32.09 16.13 -20.65
C ASP A 197 -30.58 16.15 -20.29
N TRP A 198 -29.80 17.12 -20.79
CA TRP A 198 -28.41 17.37 -20.34
C TRP A 198 -28.21 17.57 -18.81
N PRO A 199 -29.09 18.28 -18.08
CA PRO A 199 -28.98 18.39 -16.62
C PRO A 199 -29.06 17.03 -15.92
N ARG A 200 -29.74 16.06 -16.54
CA ARG A 200 -29.88 14.68 -16.05
C ARG A 200 -28.67 13.83 -16.42
N VAL A 201 -28.09 14.03 -17.61
CA VAL A 201 -26.86 13.37 -18.05
C VAL A 201 -25.66 13.83 -17.23
N ILE A 202 -25.49 15.12 -16.93
CA ILE A 202 -24.40 15.61 -16.07
C ILE A 202 -24.61 15.19 -14.60
N ARG A 203 -25.86 15.25 -14.11
CA ARG A 203 -26.21 14.68 -12.79
C ARG A 203 -25.84 13.20 -12.73
N ASN A 204 -26.15 12.43 -13.78
CA ASN A 204 -25.74 11.03 -13.83
C ASN A 204 -24.22 10.91 -14.07
N TRP A 205 -23.54 11.73 -14.85
CA TRP A 205 -22.11 11.56 -15.13
C TRP A 205 -21.19 11.96 -13.97
N ILE A 206 -21.56 12.96 -13.18
CA ILE A 206 -20.80 13.38 -11.99
C ILE A 206 -21.13 12.44 -10.83
N TRP A 207 -22.41 12.09 -10.64
CA TRP A 207 -22.81 11.27 -9.50
C TRP A 207 -22.71 9.76 -9.75
N THR A 208 -22.78 9.26 -10.99
CA THR A 208 -22.78 7.81 -11.26
C THR A 208 -21.41 7.18 -11.01
N PRO A 209 -20.25 7.73 -11.41
CA PRO A 209 -18.95 7.18 -11.01
C PRO A 209 -18.76 7.24 -9.49
N VAL A 210 -19.18 8.34 -8.86
CA VAL A 210 -19.09 8.56 -7.40
C VAL A 210 -19.99 7.60 -6.62
N ILE A 211 -21.24 7.39 -7.06
CA ILE A 211 -22.21 6.49 -6.44
C ILE A 211 -21.87 5.03 -6.76
N ILE A 212 -21.45 4.72 -7.99
CA ILE A 212 -21.00 3.37 -8.36
C ILE A 212 -19.74 3.02 -7.57
N GLU A 213 -18.76 3.89 -7.45
CA GLU A 213 -17.56 3.64 -6.65
C GLU A 213 -17.89 3.56 -5.15
N PHE A 214 -18.74 4.44 -4.61
CA PHE A 214 -19.19 4.37 -3.22
C PHE A 214 -19.96 3.07 -2.92
N ILE A 215 -20.78 2.60 -3.87
CA ILE A 215 -21.50 1.32 -3.76
C ILE A 215 -20.55 0.13 -3.96
N LEU A 216 -19.56 0.21 -4.86
CA LEU A 216 -18.62 -0.88 -5.16
C LEU A 216 -17.53 -1.03 -4.10
N THR A 217 -16.99 0.06 -3.55
CA THR A 217 -15.98 0.03 -2.48
C THR A 217 -16.57 -0.39 -1.13
N LYS A 218 -17.85 -0.08 -0.86
CA LYS A 218 -18.58 -0.57 0.33
C LYS A 218 -19.17 -1.99 0.18
N LYS A 219 -19.33 -2.52 -1.04
CA LYS A 219 -19.86 -3.87 -1.31
C LYS A 219 -18.84 -4.79 -2.00
N CYS A 220 -17.61 -4.79 -1.55
CA CYS A 220 -16.77 -5.97 -1.74
C CYS A 220 -17.00 -6.87 -0.51
N PRO A 221 -17.94 -7.84 -0.54
CA PRO A 221 -17.91 -8.89 0.47
C PRO A 221 -16.56 -9.59 0.29
N ARG A 222 -15.70 -9.52 1.31
CA ARG A 222 -14.53 -10.42 1.44
C ARG A 222 -15.07 -11.83 1.23
N THR A 223 -14.90 -12.39 0.03
CA THR A 223 -15.27 -13.76 -0.24
C THR A 223 -14.35 -14.60 0.61
N LYS A 224 -14.89 -15.11 1.73
CA LYS A 224 -14.25 -16.10 2.57
C LYS A 224 -13.90 -17.28 1.67
N SER A 225 -12.66 -17.35 1.21
CA SER A 225 -12.09 -18.63 0.84
C SER A 225 -11.98 -19.40 2.17
N PRO A 226 -12.69 -20.53 2.33
CA PRO A 226 -12.70 -21.27 3.60
C PRO A 226 -11.30 -21.74 4.02
N ASP A 227 -10.33 -21.82 3.09
CA ASP A 227 -9.02 -22.42 3.35
C ASP A 227 -7.92 -21.42 3.77
N ILE A 228 -8.15 -20.10 3.67
CA ILE A 228 -7.19 -19.06 4.11
C ILE A 228 -7.51 -18.58 5.55
N ALA A 229 -8.59 -19.10 6.16
CA ALA A 229 -9.11 -18.67 7.45
C ALA A 229 -8.22 -19.00 8.67
N GLU A 230 -7.15 -19.80 8.51
CA GLU A 230 -6.28 -20.22 9.64
C GLU A 230 -5.01 -19.37 9.82
N CYS A 231 -4.75 -18.42 8.92
CA CYS A 231 -3.64 -17.51 9.08
C CYS A 231 -3.97 -16.49 10.18
N TRP A 232 -3.48 -16.70 11.41
CA TRP A 232 -3.78 -15.84 12.58
C TRP A 232 -3.48 -14.34 12.37
N TRP A 233 -2.62 -13.98 11.42
CA TRP A 233 -2.32 -12.58 11.05
C TRP A 233 -3.32 -11.96 10.07
N LEU A 234 -4.23 -12.75 9.48
CA LEU A 234 -5.30 -12.33 8.56
C LEU A 234 -6.68 -12.27 9.26
N GLN A 235 -6.73 -12.42 10.58
CA GLN A 235 -7.96 -12.31 11.37
C GLN A 235 -8.47 -10.87 11.39
N SER A 236 -9.25 -10.52 10.37
CA SER A 236 -9.98 -9.25 10.31
C SER A 236 -11.29 -9.27 11.10
N GLU A 237 -11.76 -10.44 11.53
CA GLU A 237 -12.85 -10.52 12.49
C GLU A 237 -12.31 -9.99 13.82
N ARG A 238 -12.82 -8.82 14.21
CA ARG A 238 -12.67 -8.27 15.56
C ARG A 238 -13.06 -9.40 16.51
N VAL A 239 -12.07 -10.06 17.09
CA VAL A 239 -12.29 -11.11 18.08
C VAL A 239 -13.25 -10.52 19.10
N GLY A 240 -14.47 -11.04 19.15
CA GLY A 240 -15.47 -10.65 20.12
C GLY A 240 -14.84 -10.86 21.49
N MET A 241 -14.53 -9.77 22.16
CA MET A 241 -13.65 -9.80 23.33
C MET A 241 -14.37 -10.54 24.46
N VAL A 242 -13.75 -11.61 24.94
CA VAL A 242 -14.24 -12.47 26.03
C VAL A 242 -14.03 -11.81 27.42
N SER A 243 -13.46 -10.60 27.49
CA SER A 243 -13.43 -9.79 28.71
C SER A 243 -13.70 -8.31 28.40
N SER A 244 -14.46 -7.64 29.27
CA SER A 244 -15.11 -6.35 29.02
C SER A 244 -14.19 -5.13 28.93
N ASP A 245 -12.92 -5.24 29.34
CA ASP A 245 -12.14 -4.05 29.73
C ASP A 245 -10.95 -3.73 28.82
N CYS A 246 -10.54 -4.65 27.96
CA CYS A 246 -9.55 -4.37 26.92
C CYS A 246 -10.30 -4.15 25.62
N LYS A 247 -10.02 -3.08 24.86
CA LYS A 247 -10.54 -2.87 23.50
C LYS A 247 -9.37 -2.85 22.51
N TYR A 248 -9.30 -3.87 21.65
CA TYR A 248 -8.32 -3.91 20.58
C TYR A 248 -8.77 -2.99 19.44
N HIS A 249 -8.05 -1.90 19.23
CA HIS A 249 -8.31 -0.95 18.15
C HIS A 249 -7.30 -1.15 17.01
N ALA A 250 -7.41 -2.27 16.26
CA ALA A 250 -6.68 -2.39 15.00
C ALA A 250 -7.15 -1.33 14.01
N GLY A 251 -6.25 -0.44 13.59
CA GLY A 251 -6.36 0.38 12.37
C GLY A 251 -7.45 1.47 12.32
N SER A 252 -8.56 1.35 13.07
CA SER A 252 -9.77 2.15 12.79
C SER A 252 -9.65 3.66 13.00
N TYR A 253 -8.57 4.14 13.64
CA TYR A 253 -8.30 5.56 13.76
C TYR A 253 -7.83 6.15 12.43
N LEU A 254 -6.83 5.53 11.78
CA LEU A 254 -6.27 6.05 10.54
C LEU A 254 -7.30 5.96 9.42
N GLU A 255 -8.04 4.86 9.34
CA GLU A 255 -9.22 4.70 8.48
C GLU A 255 -10.21 5.86 8.64
N ARG A 256 -10.60 6.21 9.88
CA ARG A 256 -11.54 7.31 10.13
C ARG A 256 -10.99 8.67 9.75
N VAL A 257 -9.74 8.96 10.10
CA VAL A 257 -9.09 10.22 9.73
C VAL A 257 -9.03 10.35 8.21
N PHE A 258 -8.64 9.29 7.51
CA PHE A 258 -8.56 9.30 6.05
C PHE A 258 -9.95 9.44 5.43
N ALA A 259 -10.97 8.77 5.97
CA ALA A 259 -12.34 8.93 5.51
C ALA A 259 -12.84 10.39 5.64
N ILE A 260 -12.51 11.08 6.74
CA ILE A 260 -12.88 12.51 6.90
C ILE A 260 -12.12 13.37 5.90
N LEU A 261 -10.82 13.14 5.72
CA LEU A 261 -10.00 13.86 4.73
C LEU A 261 -10.53 13.63 3.30
N GLU A 262 -10.93 12.41 2.95
CA GLU A 262 -11.56 12.08 1.66
C GLU A 262 -12.91 12.81 1.47
N ILE A 263 -13.72 12.91 2.52
CA ILE A 263 -14.97 13.69 2.47
C ILE A 263 -14.68 15.17 2.20
N LEU A 264 -13.64 15.72 2.82
CA LEU A 264 -13.23 17.12 2.61
C LEU A 264 -12.65 17.34 1.21
N GLU A 265 -11.89 16.39 0.66
CA GLU A 265 -11.48 16.43 -0.74
C GLU A 265 -12.69 16.44 -1.68
N PHE A 266 -13.68 15.58 -1.42
CA PHE A 266 -14.91 15.56 -2.21
C PHE A 266 -15.68 16.89 -2.09
N ALA A 267 -15.72 17.48 -0.89
CA ALA A 267 -16.32 18.79 -0.68
C ALA A 267 -15.60 19.91 -1.47
N CYS A 268 -14.30 19.77 -1.74
CA CYS A 268 -13.55 20.69 -2.62
C CYS A 268 -13.95 20.58 -4.10
N ILE A 269 -14.55 19.48 -4.55
CA ILE A 269 -15.06 19.33 -5.92
C ILE A 269 -16.31 20.20 -6.13
N VAL A 270 -17.12 20.41 -5.09
CA VAL A 270 -18.36 21.20 -5.16
C VAL A 270 -18.14 22.63 -5.69
N PRO A 271 -17.25 23.47 -5.10
CA PRO A 271 -17.02 24.81 -5.62
C PRO A 271 -16.46 24.81 -7.04
N LEU A 272 -15.63 23.83 -7.42
CA LEU A 272 -15.12 23.69 -8.78
C LEU A 272 -16.25 23.36 -9.78
N ALA A 273 -17.14 22.45 -9.40
CA ALA A 273 -18.29 22.08 -10.23
C ALA A 273 -19.26 23.27 -10.41
N LEU A 274 -19.52 24.03 -9.34
CA LEU A 274 -20.31 25.25 -9.39
C LEU A 274 -19.67 26.32 -10.28
N HIS A 275 -18.35 26.51 -10.17
CA HIS A 275 -17.61 27.41 -11.04
C HIS A 275 -17.74 27.01 -12.52
N CYS A 276 -17.57 25.73 -12.85
CA CYS A 276 -17.77 25.23 -14.20
C CYS A 276 -19.21 25.44 -14.70
N TYR A 277 -20.20 25.24 -13.83
CA TYR A 277 -21.61 25.48 -14.14
C TYR A 277 -21.88 26.96 -14.46
N MET A 278 -21.42 27.88 -13.61
CA MET A 278 -21.58 29.32 -13.83
C MET A 278 -20.87 29.79 -15.11
N PHE A 279 -19.69 29.24 -15.41
CA PHE A 279 -18.96 29.55 -16.64
C PHE A 279 -19.63 28.99 -17.90
N TRP A 280 -20.35 27.89 -17.78
CA TRP A 280 -21.09 27.28 -18.90
C TRP A 280 -22.26 28.16 -19.35
N GLU A 281 -22.91 28.86 -18.41
CA GLU A 281 -24.00 29.79 -18.73
C GLU A 281 -23.52 31.11 -19.35
N ALA A 282 -22.24 31.45 -19.25
CA ALA A 282 -21.67 32.68 -19.77
C ALA A 282 -21.19 32.53 -21.24
N PRO A 283 -21.91 33.05 -22.25
CA PRO A 283 -21.63 32.79 -23.67
C PRO A 283 -20.28 33.34 -24.17
N GLU A 284 -19.70 34.30 -23.46
CA GLU A 284 -18.43 34.94 -23.85
C GLU A 284 -17.18 34.20 -23.36
N ARG A 285 -17.34 33.20 -22.48
CA ARG A 285 -16.21 32.52 -21.84
C ARG A 285 -15.93 31.19 -22.54
N LYS A 286 -14.66 30.73 -22.50
CA LYS A 286 -14.23 29.48 -23.13
C LYS A 286 -14.40 28.32 -22.13
N PRO A 287 -15.53 27.56 -22.14
CA PRO A 287 -15.80 26.51 -21.15
C PRO A 287 -14.78 25.36 -21.20
N LEU A 288 -14.09 25.21 -22.33
CA LEU A 288 -13.10 24.15 -22.56
C LEU A 288 -11.95 24.19 -21.55
N VAL A 289 -11.46 25.37 -21.15
CA VAL A 289 -10.33 25.48 -20.22
C VAL A 289 -10.75 25.01 -18.82
N SER A 290 -11.90 25.47 -18.33
CA SER A 290 -12.41 25.08 -17.01
C SER A 290 -12.74 23.59 -16.94
N LEU A 291 -13.32 23.02 -18.02
CA LEU A 291 -13.58 21.59 -18.13
C LEU A 291 -12.28 20.76 -18.17
N ALA A 292 -11.26 21.23 -18.88
CA ALA A 292 -9.96 20.56 -18.94
C ALA A 292 -9.30 20.53 -17.55
N LEU A 293 -9.29 21.66 -16.84
CA LEU A 293 -8.74 21.74 -15.49
C LEU A 293 -9.51 20.90 -14.47
N LEU A 294 -10.86 20.89 -14.55
CA LEU A 294 -11.69 20.02 -13.71
C LEU A 294 -11.37 18.54 -13.97
N SER A 295 -11.21 18.17 -15.25
CA SER A 295 -10.86 16.80 -15.65
C SER A 295 -9.48 16.39 -15.13
N ILE A 296 -8.49 17.28 -15.24
CA ILE A 296 -7.14 17.06 -14.68
C ILE A 296 -7.22 16.90 -13.16
N GLY A 297 -7.95 17.78 -12.47
CA GLY A 297 -8.16 17.70 -11.02
C GLY A 297 -8.81 16.38 -10.59
N ALA A 298 -9.86 15.94 -11.29
CA ALA A 298 -10.54 14.68 -11.03
C ALA A 298 -9.63 13.46 -11.26
N LEU A 299 -8.83 13.47 -12.34
CA LEU A 299 -7.87 12.39 -12.63
C LEU A 299 -6.77 12.32 -11.57
N LEU A 300 -6.22 13.47 -11.17
CA LEU A 300 -5.22 13.54 -10.09
C LEU A 300 -5.81 13.07 -8.76
N TRP A 301 -7.06 13.43 -8.46
CA TRP A 301 -7.76 12.97 -7.28
C TRP A 301 -7.93 11.44 -7.29
N LEU A 302 -8.46 10.87 -8.38
CA LEU A 302 -8.64 9.41 -8.53
C LEU A 302 -7.32 8.64 -8.41
N PHE A 303 -6.26 9.12 -9.07
CA PHE A 303 -4.94 8.48 -9.02
C PHE A 303 -4.36 8.51 -7.60
N ASN A 304 -4.45 9.64 -6.90
CA ASN A 304 -3.96 9.75 -5.53
C ASN A 304 -4.79 8.91 -4.56
N ARG A 305 -6.12 8.91 -4.70
CA ARG A 305 -7.06 8.13 -3.88
C ARG A 305 -6.72 6.64 -3.93
N THR A 306 -6.57 6.08 -5.12
CA THR A 306 -6.23 4.66 -5.30
C THR A 306 -4.87 4.32 -4.70
N SER A 307 -3.86 5.18 -4.92
CA SER A 307 -2.52 5.00 -4.34
C SER A 307 -2.53 5.05 -2.80
N ILE A 308 -3.25 5.99 -2.21
CA ILE A 308 -3.31 6.20 -0.75
C ILE A 308 -4.13 5.09 -0.09
N ALA A 309 -5.28 4.73 -0.65
CA ALA A 309 -6.11 3.63 -0.15
C ALA A 309 -5.33 2.32 -0.11
N ARG A 310 -4.58 2.00 -1.18
CA ARG A 310 -3.75 0.78 -1.23
C ARG A 310 -2.62 0.83 -0.20
N ARG A 311 -1.92 1.97 -0.07
CA ARG A 311 -0.87 2.13 0.95
C ARG A 311 -1.41 2.02 2.38
N ARG A 312 -2.63 2.50 2.63
CA ARG A 312 -3.31 2.35 3.92
C ARG A 312 -3.61 0.88 4.21
N GLU A 313 -4.18 0.16 3.25
CA GLU A 313 -4.45 -1.27 3.38
C GLU A 313 -3.17 -2.06 3.69
N ILE A 314 -2.08 -1.75 2.98
CA ILE A 314 -0.76 -2.35 3.25
C ILE A 314 -0.29 -2.09 4.69
N LEU A 315 -0.63 -0.92 5.24
CA LEU A 315 -0.24 -0.47 6.57
C LEU A 315 -1.07 -1.08 7.69
N GLU A 316 -2.38 -1.23 7.48
CA GLU A 316 -3.32 -1.69 8.49
C GLU A 316 -3.41 -3.22 8.52
N ASP A 317 -3.57 -3.84 7.36
CA ASP A 317 -3.97 -5.23 7.23
C ASP A 317 -2.84 -6.14 6.70
N GLU A 318 -1.83 -5.58 6.03
CA GLU A 318 -0.81 -6.38 5.35
C GLU A 318 0.61 -6.16 5.94
N PHE A 319 1.56 -5.83 5.07
CA PHE A 319 2.99 -5.99 5.29
C PHE A 319 3.62 -4.92 6.18
N LEU A 320 2.97 -3.78 6.37
CA LEU A 320 3.44 -2.69 7.24
C LEU A 320 2.66 -2.61 8.55
N SER A 321 1.89 -3.66 8.87
CA SER A 321 1.29 -3.84 10.20
C SER A 321 2.37 -4.05 11.27
N ILE A 322 2.01 -3.82 12.53
CA ILE A 322 2.92 -4.00 13.68
C ILE A 322 3.44 -5.45 13.73
N HIS A 323 2.58 -6.43 13.47
CA HIS A 323 2.95 -7.85 13.47
C HIS A 323 3.90 -8.20 12.34
N SER A 324 3.62 -7.77 11.12
CA SER A 324 4.51 -7.95 9.97
C SER A 324 5.86 -7.28 10.23
N CYS A 325 5.85 -6.09 10.85
CA CYS A 325 7.08 -5.43 11.25
C CYS A 325 7.88 -6.23 12.28
N ALA A 326 7.23 -6.81 13.29
CA ALA A 326 7.88 -7.66 14.30
C ALA A 326 8.51 -8.93 13.69
N ILE A 327 7.88 -9.51 12.66
CA ILE A 327 8.44 -10.65 11.92
C ILE A 327 9.66 -10.19 11.11
N MET A 328 9.55 -9.07 10.40
CA MET A 328 10.67 -8.48 9.65
C MET A 328 11.87 -8.17 10.55
N TRP A 329 11.65 -7.75 11.79
CA TRP A 329 12.73 -7.54 12.76
C TRP A 329 13.55 -8.79 13.05
N LYS A 330 12.96 -10.00 12.99
CA LYS A 330 13.75 -11.25 13.08
C LYS A 330 14.74 -11.37 11.92
N ALA A 331 14.31 -11.07 10.69
CA ALA A 331 15.17 -11.08 9.52
C ALA A 331 16.28 -10.01 9.63
N VAL A 332 15.94 -8.83 10.14
CA VAL A 332 16.91 -7.74 10.39
C VAL A 332 17.98 -8.16 11.40
N VAL A 333 17.58 -8.76 12.52
CA VAL A 333 18.53 -9.25 13.54
C VAL A 333 19.43 -10.35 12.99
N LEU A 334 18.87 -11.30 12.23
CA LEU A 334 19.64 -12.35 11.58
C LEU A 334 20.65 -11.76 10.59
N ALA A 335 20.20 -10.85 9.71
CA ALA A 335 21.05 -10.20 8.74
C ALA A 335 22.17 -9.40 9.40
N HIS A 336 21.84 -8.65 10.46
CA HIS A 336 22.83 -7.93 11.26
C HIS A 336 23.87 -8.89 11.83
N LYS A 337 23.49 -10.02 12.42
CA LYS A 337 24.43 -10.97 13.03
C LYS A 337 25.34 -11.65 12.01
N CYS A 338 24.84 -11.89 10.80
CA CYS A 338 25.67 -12.38 9.71
C CYS A 338 26.64 -11.31 9.21
N ALA A 339 26.19 -10.05 9.11
CA ALA A 339 27.01 -8.92 8.66
C ALA A 339 28.00 -8.41 9.72
N TRP A 340 27.72 -8.66 11.01
CA TRP A 340 28.54 -8.19 12.12
C TRP A 340 29.76 -9.09 12.29
N GLY A 341 30.92 -8.52 11.94
CA GLY A 341 32.21 -9.16 12.16
C GLY A 341 32.87 -8.66 13.45
N LYS A 342 33.97 -9.29 13.85
CA LYS A 342 34.68 -9.00 15.11
C LYS A 342 35.72 -7.87 15.01
N ASP A 343 36.17 -7.51 13.81
CA ASP A 343 37.31 -6.60 13.63
C ASP A 343 36.88 -5.12 13.51
N VAL A 344 37.71 -4.21 14.01
CA VAL A 344 37.41 -2.76 14.03
C VAL A 344 37.25 -2.18 12.61
N ASP A 345 38.09 -2.62 11.67
CA ASP A 345 38.01 -2.22 10.26
C ASP A 345 36.72 -2.70 9.58
N GLN A 346 36.08 -3.74 10.13
CA GLN A 346 34.83 -4.26 9.59
C GLN A 346 33.64 -3.31 9.83
N ARG A 347 33.73 -2.31 10.71
CA ARG A 347 32.65 -1.31 10.85
C ARG A 347 32.46 -0.46 9.60
N ARG A 348 33.55 -0.14 8.87
CA ARG A 348 33.48 0.67 7.63
C ARG A 348 32.70 -0.04 6.53
N THR A 349 32.82 -1.37 6.46
CA THR A 349 32.18 -2.23 5.45
C THR A 349 30.88 -2.88 5.94
N TYR A 350 30.38 -2.51 7.13
CA TYR A 350 29.17 -3.11 7.71
C TYR A 350 27.94 -2.97 6.80
N THR A 351 27.74 -1.81 6.18
CA THR A 351 26.60 -1.57 5.28
C THR A 351 26.65 -2.42 4.03
N GLU A 352 27.83 -2.55 3.42
CA GLU A 352 28.02 -3.38 2.22
C GLU A 352 27.79 -4.86 2.53
N ARG A 353 28.31 -5.35 3.65
CA ARG A 353 28.05 -6.73 4.08
C ARG A 353 26.58 -6.96 4.39
N LEU A 354 25.93 -6.00 5.07
CA LEU A 354 24.51 -6.12 5.36
C LEU A 354 23.67 -6.12 4.09
N ALA A 355 23.98 -5.24 3.11
CA ALA A 355 23.32 -5.23 1.81
C ALA A 355 23.51 -6.55 1.07
N ARG A 356 24.72 -7.14 1.13
CA ARG A 356 25.00 -8.47 0.59
C ARG A 356 24.19 -9.56 1.30
N VAL A 357 24.11 -9.56 2.63
CA VAL A 357 23.29 -10.53 3.36
C VAL A 357 21.81 -10.38 3.00
N ALA A 358 21.33 -9.14 2.91
CA ALA A 358 19.96 -8.85 2.51
C ALA A 358 19.67 -9.31 1.08
N SER A 359 20.61 -9.15 0.14
CA SER A 359 20.44 -9.67 -1.22
C SER A 359 20.38 -11.20 -1.25
N TRP A 360 21.17 -11.89 -0.41
CA TRP A 360 21.06 -13.34 -0.24
C TRP A 360 19.69 -13.77 0.30
N PHE A 361 19.17 -13.04 1.28
CA PHE A 361 17.85 -13.29 1.86
C PHE A 361 16.74 -13.08 0.83
N ALA A 362 16.90 -12.09 -0.05
CA ALA A 362 16.00 -11.82 -1.17
C ALA A 362 15.99 -12.95 -2.20
N VAL A 363 17.13 -13.60 -2.47
CA VAL A 363 17.21 -14.72 -3.42
C VAL A 363 16.65 -16.03 -2.84
N LEU A 364 16.59 -16.15 -1.51
CA LEU A 364 16.17 -17.38 -0.80
C LEU A 364 14.96 -17.12 0.12
N PRO A 365 13.80 -16.67 -0.42
CA PRO A 365 12.66 -16.27 0.41
C PRO A 365 12.12 -17.42 1.26
N GLU A 366 12.06 -18.66 0.74
CA GLU A 366 11.58 -19.83 1.50
C GLU A 366 12.46 -20.18 2.70
N LEU A 367 13.77 -20.10 2.52
CA LEU A 367 14.70 -20.32 3.62
C LEU A 367 14.44 -19.27 4.70
N ILE A 368 14.34 -17.99 4.31
CA ILE A 368 14.13 -16.91 5.29
C ILE A 368 12.78 -17.02 5.97
N ARG A 369 11.72 -17.40 5.26
CA ARG A 369 10.41 -17.69 5.85
C ARG A 369 10.54 -18.77 6.93
N CYS A 370 11.24 -19.87 6.63
CA CYS A 370 11.52 -20.92 7.62
C CYS A 370 12.32 -20.40 8.82
N LEU A 371 13.32 -19.53 8.59
CA LEU A 371 14.21 -18.98 9.61
C LEU A 371 13.54 -17.99 10.56
N ILE A 372 12.50 -17.30 10.11
CA ILE A 372 11.76 -16.32 10.92
C ILE A 372 10.44 -16.88 11.46
N ASP A 373 10.23 -18.19 11.31
CA ASP A 373 9.03 -18.94 11.70
C ASP A 373 7.76 -18.42 11.00
N LEU A 374 7.87 -18.04 9.72
CA LEU A 374 6.70 -17.81 8.89
C LEU A 374 6.11 -19.18 8.46
N PRO A 375 4.78 -19.28 8.40
CA PRO A 375 4.11 -20.47 7.91
C PRO A 375 4.38 -20.67 6.42
N GLU A 376 4.21 -21.93 6.00
CA GLU A 376 4.43 -22.35 4.63
C GLU A 376 3.48 -21.64 3.68
N LEU A 377 3.99 -21.28 2.51
CA LEU A 377 3.13 -20.82 1.42
C LEU A 377 2.28 -22.01 0.96
N PRO A 378 0.97 -21.81 0.73
CA PRO A 378 0.16 -22.81 0.03
C PRO A 378 0.87 -23.27 -1.25
N ASP A 379 0.82 -24.57 -1.55
CA ASP A 379 1.52 -25.18 -2.68
C ASP A 379 1.24 -24.46 -4.02
N GLU A 380 0.02 -23.94 -4.19
CA GLU A 380 -0.39 -23.16 -5.36
C GLU A 380 0.45 -21.88 -5.54
N LEU A 381 0.74 -21.18 -4.44
CA LEU A 381 1.56 -19.96 -4.45
C LEU A 381 3.04 -20.29 -4.60
N ALA A 382 3.52 -21.34 -3.94
CA ALA A 382 4.89 -21.82 -4.08
C ALA A 382 5.20 -22.26 -5.52
N GLN A 383 4.25 -22.94 -6.18
CA GLN A 383 4.37 -23.32 -7.59
C GLN A 383 4.41 -22.10 -8.51
N SER A 384 3.59 -21.08 -8.24
CA SER A 384 3.60 -19.83 -9.02
C SER A 384 4.93 -19.07 -8.92
N ALA A 385 5.55 -19.02 -7.74
CA ALA A 385 6.87 -18.40 -7.53
C ALA A 385 8.00 -19.19 -8.21
N SER A 386 7.88 -20.52 -8.29
CA SER A 386 8.85 -21.39 -8.96
C SER A 386 8.77 -21.38 -10.49
N SER A 387 7.71 -20.81 -11.05
CA SER A 387 7.48 -20.79 -12.50
C SER A 387 8.28 -19.73 -13.25
N ASP A 388 8.99 -18.84 -12.54
CA ASP A 388 9.88 -17.85 -13.13
C ASP A 388 11.10 -18.55 -13.78
N ASP A 389 11.12 -18.56 -15.12
CA ASP A 389 12.05 -19.33 -15.96
C ASP A 389 13.54 -19.03 -15.70
N THR A 390 13.84 -17.94 -14.99
CA THR A 390 15.20 -17.57 -14.57
C THR A 390 15.88 -18.58 -13.64
N LEU A 391 15.11 -19.45 -12.95
CA LEU A 391 15.64 -20.50 -12.08
C LEU A 391 15.64 -21.91 -12.70
N LYS A 392 15.03 -22.11 -13.87
CA LYS A 392 14.94 -23.45 -14.52
C LYS A 392 16.28 -23.97 -15.06
N GLY A 393 17.28 -23.11 -15.20
CA GLY A 393 18.62 -23.50 -15.64
C GLY A 393 19.42 -24.32 -14.62
N ASP A 394 19.00 -24.36 -13.36
CA ASP A 394 19.86 -24.84 -12.27
C ASP A 394 19.13 -25.84 -11.35
N GLY A 395 18.63 -26.94 -11.94
CA GLY A 395 17.86 -27.97 -11.21
C GLY A 395 18.59 -28.55 -9.99
N GLN A 396 19.92 -28.53 -9.99
CA GLN A 396 20.74 -28.91 -8.83
C GLN A 396 20.60 -27.92 -7.67
N ARG A 397 20.57 -26.62 -7.96
CA ARG A 397 20.42 -25.55 -6.96
C ARG A 397 19.07 -25.59 -6.28
N SER A 398 18.00 -25.83 -7.04
CA SER A 398 16.64 -25.99 -6.48
C SER A 398 16.54 -27.21 -5.55
N ALA A 399 17.13 -28.34 -5.95
CA ALA A 399 17.16 -29.55 -5.10
C ALA A 399 18.00 -29.36 -3.83
N ALA A 400 19.16 -28.70 -3.93
CA ALA A 400 20.01 -28.39 -2.79
C ALA A 400 19.33 -27.43 -1.80
N LEU A 401 18.66 -26.39 -2.31
CA LEU A 401 17.90 -25.45 -1.49
C LEU A 401 16.75 -26.15 -0.76
N LYS A 402 16.01 -27.02 -1.45
CA LYS A 402 14.92 -27.80 -0.85
C LYS A 402 15.43 -28.67 0.30
N ARG A 403 16.57 -29.37 0.10
CA ARG A 403 17.22 -30.16 1.16
C ARG A 403 17.64 -29.28 2.36
N LEU A 404 18.20 -28.11 2.10
CA LEU A 404 18.59 -27.16 3.15
C LEU A 404 17.37 -26.67 3.95
N VAL A 405 16.28 -26.31 3.27
CA VAL A 405 15.03 -25.91 3.93
C VAL A 405 14.48 -27.08 4.77
N ASP A 406 14.49 -28.30 4.26
CA ASP A 406 14.04 -29.48 5.00
C ASP A 406 14.91 -29.77 6.24
N ILE A 407 16.22 -29.59 6.14
CA ILE A 407 17.16 -29.73 7.27
C ILE A 407 16.84 -28.69 8.34
N VAL A 408 16.76 -27.41 7.95
CA VAL A 408 16.46 -26.30 8.87
C VAL A 408 15.09 -26.48 9.52
N ARG A 409 14.10 -26.98 8.77
CA ARG A 409 12.75 -27.24 9.27
C ARG A 409 12.75 -28.26 10.41
N LYS A 410 13.56 -29.32 10.30
CA LYS A 410 13.67 -30.41 11.29
C LYS A 410 14.48 -30.04 12.54
N MET A 411 15.24 -28.95 12.52
CA MET A 411 16.02 -28.54 13.69
C MET A 411 15.11 -28.06 14.85
N PRO A 412 15.48 -28.29 16.12
CA PRO A 412 14.84 -27.65 17.27
C PRO A 412 14.87 -26.11 17.17
N SER A 413 13.80 -25.42 17.58
CA SER A 413 13.71 -23.95 17.50
C SER A 413 14.87 -23.20 18.18
N GLN A 414 15.41 -23.76 19.26
CA GLN A 414 16.57 -23.21 19.98
C GLN A 414 17.88 -23.30 19.18
N THR A 415 18.07 -24.36 18.38
CA THR A 415 19.29 -24.56 17.57
C THR A 415 19.17 -23.98 16.17
N LYS A 416 17.94 -23.83 15.65
CA LYS A 416 17.67 -23.28 14.31
C LYS A 416 18.47 -22.02 14.08
N PHE A 417 18.36 -21.03 14.96
CA PHE A 417 18.95 -19.72 14.73
C PHE A 417 20.49 -19.73 14.66
N GLY A 418 21.15 -20.43 15.59
CA GLY A 418 22.62 -20.54 15.59
C GLY A 418 23.15 -21.28 14.36
N ALA A 419 22.53 -22.41 14.00
CA ALA A 419 22.84 -23.17 12.80
C ALA A 419 22.62 -22.34 11.52
N SER A 420 21.60 -21.49 11.53
CA SER A 420 21.26 -20.64 10.38
C SER A 420 22.26 -19.52 10.15
N ILE A 421 22.81 -18.92 11.21
CA ILE A 421 23.91 -17.97 11.07
C ILE A 421 25.14 -18.67 10.49
N GLN A 422 25.49 -19.86 10.98
CA GLN A 422 26.63 -20.61 10.45
C GLN A 422 26.42 -20.98 8.99
N LEU A 423 25.23 -21.47 8.64
CA LEU A 423 24.86 -21.79 7.27
C LEU A 423 24.95 -20.57 6.34
N VAL A 424 24.38 -19.43 6.74
CA VAL A 424 24.44 -18.20 5.93
C VAL A 424 25.89 -17.72 5.76
N ARG A 425 26.72 -17.87 6.80
CA ARG A 425 28.16 -17.54 6.72
C ARG A 425 28.90 -18.48 5.76
N GLN A 426 28.64 -19.78 5.83
CA GLN A 426 29.20 -20.76 4.90
C GLN A 426 28.80 -20.42 3.46
N LEU A 427 27.52 -20.13 3.21
CA LEU A 427 27.04 -19.74 1.87
C LEU A 427 27.64 -18.41 1.36
N GLN A 428 28.17 -17.56 2.22
CA GLN A 428 28.82 -16.31 1.84
C GLN A 428 30.28 -16.47 1.41
N GLU A 429 30.92 -17.60 1.74
CA GLU A 429 32.28 -17.86 1.30
C GLU A 429 32.27 -18.19 -0.20
N PRO A 430 33.04 -17.46 -1.03
CA PRO A 430 32.96 -17.55 -2.49
C PRO A 430 33.26 -18.96 -3.05
N ASN A 431 33.86 -19.83 -2.26
CA ASN A 431 34.20 -21.21 -2.64
C ASN A 431 33.31 -22.28 -1.98
N ALA A 432 32.43 -21.92 -1.04
CA ALA A 432 31.64 -22.88 -0.25
C ALA A 432 30.20 -23.04 -0.74
N ALA A 433 29.73 -22.19 -1.66
CA ALA A 433 28.32 -22.22 -2.11
C ALA A 433 27.93 -23.48 -2.92
N PHE A 434 28.86 -24.39 -3.23
CA PHE A 434 28.60 -25.59 -4.05
C PHE A 434 29.17 -26.92 -3.53
N ALA A 435 30.00 -26.91 -2.49
CA ALA A 435 30.46 -28.13 -1.81
C ALA A 435 29.60 -28.38 -0.57
#